data_AF-A0A7J4AYG1-F1
#
_entry.id   AF-A0A7J4AYG1-F1
#
_cell.length_a   1.000
_cell.length_b   1.000
_cell.length_c   1.000
_cell.angle_alpha   90.00
_cell.angle_beta   90.00
_cell.angle_gamma   90.00
#
_symmetry.space_group_name_H-M   'P 1'
#
loop_
_entity.id
_entity.type
_entity.pdbx_description
1 polymer ?
#
loop_
_entity_poly.entity_id
_entity_poly.type
_entity_poly.pdbx_seq_one_letter_code
_entity_poly.pdbx_strand_id
1 'polypeptide(L)'
;MRNKVFGKPVAAFTCGGSSSNTALLSIERIFPAFGMEKVVDGVAWGLREHGSPFEKDLSELKRLGETLAKAAVKRRTKVPEY
;
A
#
# COMPACT_ATOMS: atom_id res chain seq x y z
N MET A 1 -16.49 1.11 13.43
CA MET A 1 -15.24 1.50 12.71
C MET A 1 -15.10 0.84 11.33
N ARG A 2 -15.42 -0.45 11.14
CA ARG A 2 -15.23 -1.16 9.85
C ARG A 2 -15.84 -0.44 8.63
N ASN A 3 -17.05 0.12 8.76
CA ASN A 3 -17.72 0.80 7.64
C ASN A 3 -17.03 2.09 7.17
N LYS A 4 -16.15 2.70 7.97
CA LYS A 4 -15.47 3.95 7.57
C LYS A 4 -14.36 3.74 6.53
N VAL A 5 -13.89 2.50 6.36
CA VAL A 5 -12.77 2.15 5.48
C VAL A 5 -13.18 1.21 4.34
N PHE A 6 -14.43 0.76 4.34
CA PHE A 6 -14.96 -0.12 3.31
C PHE A 6 -14.85 0.51 1.92
N GLY A 7 -14.35 -0.27 0.96
CA GLY A 7 -14.10 0.10 -0.42
C GLY A 7 -13.08 1.23 -0.59
N LYS A 8 -12.29 1.58 0.44
CA LYS A 8 -11.20 2.55 0.27
C LYS A 8 -9.97 1.84 -0.31
N PRO A 9 -9.29 2.45 -1.29
CA PRO A 9 -8.05 1.90 -1.82
C PRO A 9 -6.97 1.92 -0.73
N VAL A 10 -6.14 0.89 -0.71
CA VAL A 10 -5.06 0.71 0.27
C VAL A 10 -3.83 0.12 -0.41
N ALA A 11 -2.66 0.50 0.10
CA ALA A 11 -1.36 -0.06 -0.23
C ALA A 11 -0.52 -0.12 1.06
N ALA A 12 0.45 -1.04 1.14
CA ALA A 12 1.34 -1.16 2.29
C ALA A 12 2.81 -0.99 1.89
N PHE A 13 3.58 -0.41 2.80
CA PHE A 13 5.02 -0.35 2.74
C PHE A 13 5.57 -0.70 4.12
N THR A 14 6.61 -1.52 4.16
CA THR A 14 7.33 -1.85 5.39
C THR A 14 8.82 -1.62 5.22
N CYS A 15 9.46 -1.07 6.24
CA CYS A 15 10.92 -0.97 6.33
C CYS A 15 11.38 -1.71 7.59
N GLY A 16 12.45 -2.49 7.49
CA GLY A 16 12.97 -3.27 8.60
C GLY A 16 14.43 -3.62 8.44
N GLY A 17 14.99 -4.34 9.42
CA GLY A 17 16.40 -4.74 9.38
C GLY A 17 16.74 -5.71 8.24
N SER A 18 15.77 -6.46 7.72
CA SER A 18 15.95 -7.41 6.62
C SER A 18 14.84 -7.25 5.58
N SER A 19 15.03 -7.78 4.38
CA SER A 19 14.05 -7.77 3.29
C SER A 19 12.92 -8.81 3.43
N SER A 20 12.77 -9.41 4.62
CA SER A 20 11.64 -10.30 4.93
C SER A 20 10.29 -9.61 4.73
N ASN A 21 9.42 -10.23 3.93
CA ASN A 21 8.10 -9.71 3.61
C ASN A 21 7.00 -10.16 4.59
N THR A 22 7.33 -10.86 5.68
CA THR A 22 6.33 -11.43 6.60
C THR A 22 5.45 -10.36 7.27
N ALA A 23 6.05 -9.22 7.66
CA ALA A 23 5.33 -8.09 8.22
C ALA A 23 4.37 -7.49 7.18
N LEU A 24 4.84 -7.31 5.95
CA LEU A 24 4.04 -6.80 4.83
C LEU A 24 2.84 -7.72 4.56
N LEU A 25 3.07 -9.02 4.39
CA LEU A 25 2.01 -10.00 4.15
C LEU A 25 0.99 -10.05 5.29
N SER A 26 1.45 -9.89 6.53
CA SER A 26 0.56 -9.82 7.69
C SER A 26 -0.35 -8.60 7.66
N ILE A 27 0.18 -7.44 7.24
CA ILE A 27 -0.63 -6.21 7.05
C ILE A 27 -1.62 -6.39 5.90
N GLU A 28 -1.19 -6.92 4.75
CA GLU A 28 -2.07 -7.08 3.59
C GLU A 28 -3.22 -8.05 3.85
N ARG A 29 -3.01 -9.09 4.68
CA ARG A 29 -4.07 -10.01 5.13
C ARG A 29 -5.18 -9.33 5.92
N ILE A 30 -4.92 -8.16 6.50
CA ILE A 30 -5.92 -7.39 7.25
C ILE A 30 -6.89 -6.67 6.30
N PHE A 31 -6.44 -6.30 5.09
CA PHE A 31 -7.23 -5.46 4.17
C PHE A 31 -8.62 -6.04 3.85
N PRO A 32 -8.76 -7.33 3.49
CA PRO A 32 -10.08 -7.91 3.18
C PRO A 32 -11.02 -7.92 4.40
N ALA A 33 -10.49 -8.10 5.61
CA ALA A 33 -11.29 -8.12 6.84
C ALA A 33 -11.97 -6.77 7.15
N PHE A 34 -11.50 -5.69 6.53
CA PHE A 34 -12.07 -4.35 6.60
C PHE A 34 -12.72 -3.92 5.27
N GLY A 35 -12.77 -4.80 4.27
CA GLY A 35 -13.27 -4.50 2.93
C GLY A 35 -12.49 -3.40 2.22
N MET A 36 -11.20 -3.25 2.50
CA MET A 36 -10.34 -2.31 1.78
C MET A 36 -9.92 -2.93 0.43
N GLU A 37 -9.72 -2.08 -0.58
CA GLU A 37 -9.34 -2.51 -1.92
C GLU A 37 -7.82 -2.39 -2.08
N LYS A 38 -7.09 -3.51 -2.16
CA LYS A 38 -5.66 -3.48 -2.44
C LYS A 38 -5.45 -3.07 -3.90
N VAL A 39 -4.77 -1.95 -4.13
CA VAL A 39 -4.61 -1.36 -5.48
C VAL A 39 -3.26 -1.61 -6.14
N VAL A 40 -2.28 -2.05 -5.36
CA VAL A 40 -0.92 -2.37 -5.81
C VAL A 40 -0.28 -3.31 -4.80
N ASP A 41 0.67 -4.13 -5.24
CA ASP A 41 1.51 -4.91 -4.33
C ASP A 41 2.35 -3.99 -3.44
N GLY A 42 2.42 -4.34 -2.16
CA GLY A 42 3.22 -3.59 -1.22
C GLY A 42 4.72 -3.78 -1.38
N VAL A 43 5.47 -2.89 -0.75
CA VAL A 43 6.94 -2.84 -0.83
C VAL A 43 7.54 -3.20 0.53
N ALA A 44 8.52 -4.10 0.56
CA ALA A 44 9.29 -4.44 1.75
C ALA A 44 10.76 -4.02 1.57
N TRP A 45 11.23 -3.09 2.40
CA TRP A 45 12.59 -2.56 2.36
C TRP A 45 13.45 -3.08 3.50
N GLY A 46 14.54 -3.77 3.14
CA GLY A 46 15.53 -4.28 4.09
C GLY A 46 16.75 -3.37 4.20
N LEU A 47 16.99 -2.81 5.38
CA LEU A 47 18.13 -1.93 5.64
C LEU A 47 19.48 -2.65 5.53
N ARG A 48 19.57 -3.96 5.83
CA ARG A 48 20.83 -4.71 5.72
C ARG A 48 21.19 -4.99 4.26
N GLU A 49 20.19 -5.23 3.43
CA GLU A 49 20.36 -5.62 2.03
C GLU A 49 20.52 -4.39 1.13
N HIS A 50 19.77 -3.32 1.42
CA HIS A 50 19.69 -2.16 0.53
C HIS A 50 20.23 -0.86 1.17
N GLY A 51 20.53 -0.86 2.48
CA GLY A 51 20.90 0.35 3.20
C GLY A 51 19.73 1.32 3.40
N SER A 52 20.05 2.55 3.77
CA SER A 52 19.06 3.65 3.78
C SER A 52 18.62 3.95 2.34
N PRO A 53 17.31 4.10 2.07
CA PRO A 53 16.85 4.43 0.73
C PRO A 53 17.34 5.83 0.30
N PHE A 54 17.91 5.92 -0.90
CA PHE A 54 18.26 7.20 -1.56
C PHE A 54 17.32 7.45 -2.74
N GLU A 55 17.39 8.63 -3.39
CA GLU A 55 16.39 9.05 -4.40
C GLU A 55 16.09 8.02 -5.50
N LYS A 56 17.10 7.29 -5.95
CA LYS A 56 16.98 6.22 -6.97
C LYS A 56 16.16 5.01 -6.48
N ASP A 57 16.24 4.74 -5.18
CA ASP A 57 15.59 3.62 -4.50
C ASP A 57 14.13 3.92 -4.16
N LEU A 58 13.74 5.20 -4.19
CA LEU A 58 12.36 5.65 -3.95
C LEU A 58 11.42 5.42 -5.13
N SER A 59 11.92 4.94 -6.28
CA SER A 59 11.11 4.77 -7.49
C SER A 59 9.89 3.86 -7.27
N GLU A 60 10.07 2.74 -6.56
CA GLU A 60 8.97 1.83 -6.24
C GLU A 60 7.96 2.46 -5.28
N LEU A 61 8.42 3.23 -4.30
CA LEU A 61 7.56 3.94 -3.35
C LEU A 61 6.79 5.08 -4.02
N LYS A 62 7.42 5.80 -4.95
CA LYS A 62 6.77 6.82 -5.77
C LYS A 62 5.66 6.18 -6.61
N ARG A 63 5.95 5.07 -7.30
CA ARG A 63 4.96 4.31 -8.08
C ARG A 63 3.79 3.84 -7.22
N LEU A 64 4.08 3.32 -6.02
CA LEU A 64 3.08 2.87 -5.05
C LEU A 64 2.18 4.04 -4.62
N GLY A 65 2.77 5.17 -4.22
CA GLY A 65 2.05 6.38 -3.82
C GLY A 65 1.19 6.96 -4.94
N GLU A 66 1.74 7.05 -6.16
CA GLU A 66 0.99 7.51 -7.34
C GLU A 66 -0.20 6.61 -7.66
N THR A 67 -0.03 5.28 -7.57
CA THR A 67 -1.10 4.32 -7.85
C THR A 67 -2.22 4.46 -6.81
N LEU A 68 -1.87 4.58 -5.53
CA LEU A 68 -2.81 4.83 -4.45
C LEU A 68 -3.57 6.16 -4.64
N ALA A 69 -2.85 7.24 -4.98
CA ALA A 69 -3.45 8.54 -5.21
C ALA A 69 -4.45 8.52 -6.40
N LYS A 70 -4.05 7.91 -7.54
CA LYS A 70 -4.92 7.74 -8.71
C LYS A 70 -6.19 6.95 -8.37
N ALA A 71 -6.06 5.86 -7.61
CA ALA A 71 -7.20 5.07 -7.18
C ALA A 71 -8.13 5.85 -6.23
N ALA A 72 -7.56 6.61 -5.29
CA ALA A 72 -8.34 7.45 -4.37
C ALA A 72 -9.13 8.53 -5.10
N VAL A 73 -8.53 9.19 -6.10
CA VAL A 73 -9.21 10.18 -6.96
C VAL A 73 -10.30 9.50 -7.78
N LYS A 74 -9.99 8.39 -8.47
CA LYS A 74 -10.98 7.64 -9.28
C LYS A 74 -12.20 7.23 -8.48
N ARG A 75 -12.01 6.83 -7.22
CA ARG A 75 -13.10 6.49 -6.30
C ARG A 75 -13.93 7.71 -5.91
N ARG A 76 -13.31 8.88 -5.67
CA ARG A 76 -14.04 10.12 -5.35
C ARG A 76 -14.87 10.61 -6.54
N THR A 77 -14.41 10.37 -7.76
CA THR A 77 -15.08 10.84 -8.98
C THR A 77 -16.10 9.84 -9.53
N LYS A 78 -16.09 8.58 -9.09
CA LYS A 78 -17.19 7.64 -9.38
C LYS A 78 -18.47 8.12 -8.69
N VAL A 79 -19.43 8.56 -9.49
CA VAL A 79 -20.83 8.74 -9.04
C VAL A 79 -21.33 7.37 -8.57
N PRO A 80 -22.00 7.26 -7.41
CA PRO A 80 -22.58 5.98 -7.00
C PRO A 80 -23.66 5.59 -8.00
N GLU A 81 -23.47 4.48 -8.69
CA GLU A 81 -24.55 3.83 -9.44
C GLU A 81 -25.55 3.29 -8.39
N TYR A 82 -26.75 3.87 -8.41
CA TYR A 82 -27.91 3.47 -7.60
C TYR A 82 -28.74 2.44 -8.36
#